data_AF-A0A366CU42-F1
#
_entry.id   AF-A0A366CU42-F1
#
_cell.length_a   1.000
_cell.length_b   1.000
_cell.length_c   1.000
_cell.angle_alpha   90.00
_cell.angle_beta   90.00
_cell.angle_gamma   90.00
#
_symmetry.space_group_name_H-M   'P 1'
#
loop_
_entity.id
_entity.type
_entity.pdbx_description
1 polymer ?
#
loop_
_entity_poly.entity_id
_entity_poly.type
_entity_poly.pdbx_seq_one_letter_code
_entity_poly.pdbx_strand_id
1 'polypeptide(L)'
;MKDTRTHDEDGVITPGAELSGNDYVVVRLREGDDPPAGILLVRNPSRCHHGYTMCVECADSWELDHHVDYELTGGGRWLREALDTQRAAPAREEFAEDDSGEPGTEPADSSLAHP
;
A
#
# COMPACT_ATOMS: atom_id res chain seq x y z
N MET A 1 -12.12 32.72 -12.69
CA MET A 1 -10.82 32.04 -12.53
C MET A 1 -10.86 30.77 -13.37
N LYS A 2 -9.81 30.46 -14.14
CA LYS A 2 -9.74 29.16 -14.84
C LYS A 2 -9.42 28.10 -13.80
N ASP A 3 -10.12 26.97 -13.86
CA ASP A 3 -9.79 25.84 -13.01
C ASP A 3 -8.41 25.32 -13.42
N THR A 4 -7.45 25.35 -12.49
CA THR A 4 -6.08 24.86 -12.70
C THR A 4 -5.90 23.45 -12.13
N ARG A 5 -6.99 22.79 -11.75
CA ARG A 5 -6.97 21.45 -11.19
C ARG A 5 -6.60 20.43 -12.27
N THR A 6 -5.55 19.66 -11.99
CA THR A 6 -4.98 18.71 -12.96
C THR A 6 -5.63 17.33 -12.91
N HIS A 7 -6.44 17.05 -11.89
CA HIS A 7 -7.09 15.75 -11.66
C HIS A 7 -8.34 15.90 -10.78
N ASP A 8 -9.30 15.01 -10.88
CA ASP A 8 -10.52 15.03 -10.05
C ASP A 8 -10.28 14.57 -8.60
N GLU A 9 -11.34 14.22 -7.87
CA GLU A 9 -11.27 13.81 -6.45
C GLU A 9 -10.68 12.41 -6.30
N ASP A 10 -10.86 11.58 -7.32
CA ASP A 10 -10.37 10.20 -7.41
C ASP A 10 -8.92 10.13 -7.90
N GLY A 11 -8.40 11.24 -8.42
CA GLY A 11 -7.05 11.34 -8.96
C GLY A 11 -6.97 11.04 -10.45
N VAL A 12 -8.10 10.94 -11.14
CA VAL A 12 -8.14 10.82 -12.60
C VAL A 12 -7.65 12.12 -13.21
N ILE A 13 -6.61 12.04 -14.03
CA ILE A 13 -5.96 13.20 -14.63
C ILE A 13 -6.85 13.80 -15.70
N THR A 14 -7.06 15.11 -15.63
CA THR A 14 -7.78 15.87 -16.64
C THR A 14 -7.01 15.81 -17.96
N PRO A 15 -7.66 15.48 -19.10
CA PRO A 15 -6.97 15.43 -20.39
C PRO A 15 -6.25 16.75 -20.72
N GLY A 16 -4.97 16.65 -21.09
CA GLY A 16 -4.14 17.80 -21.42
C GLY A 16 -3.62 18.62 -20.22
N ALA A 17 -3.85 18.15 -18.99
CA ALA A 17 -3.27 18.78 -17.81
C ALA A 17 -1.74 18.70 -17.81
N GLU A 18 -1.08 19.80 -17.46
CA GLU A 18 0.36 19.82 -17.20
C GLU A 18 0.62 19.35 -15.78
N LEU A 19 1.21 18.16 -15.65
CA LEU A 19 1.60 17.58 -14.36
C LEU A 19 3.05 17.90 -14.04
N SER A 20 3.33 18.13 -12.77
CA SER A 20 4.70 18.09 -12.26
C SER A 20 5.23 16.66 -12.37
N GLY A 21 6.42 16.50 -12.94
CA GLY A 21 7.11 15.20 -13.01
C GLY A 21 7.39 14.57 -11.63
N ASN A 22 7.16 15.28 -10.53
CA ASN A 22 7.31 14.76 -9.17
C ASN A 22 6.03 14.08 -8.64
N ASP A 23 4.90 14.20 -9.33
CA ASP A 23 3.59 13.82 -8.77
C ASP A 23 3.05 12.52 -9.35
N TYR A 24 3.71 11.93 -10.34
CA TYR A 24 3.20 10.76 -11.05
C TYR A 24 4.27 9.74 -11.35
N VAL A 25 3.82 8.55 -11.74
CA VAL A 25 4.62 7.45 -12.29
C VAL A 25 4.03 7.00 -13.63
N VAL A 26 4.88 6.49 -14.49
CA VAL A 26 4.49 5.94 -15.80
C VAL A 26 4.37 4.42 -15.67
N VAL A 27 3.30 3.85 -16.22
CA VAL A 27 3.05 2.41 -16.24
C VAL A 27 2.77 1.93 -17.65
N ARG A 28 3.20 0.71 -17.98
CA ARG A 28 2.96 0.06 -19.27
C ARG A 28 2.52 -1.37 -19.02
N LEU A 29 1.55 -1.87 -19.77
CA LEU A 29 1.18 -3.29 -19.68
C LEU A 29 2.39 -4.15 -20.07
N ARG A 30 2.63 -5.24 -19.34
CA ARG A 30 3.74 -6.17 -19.62
C ARG A 30 3.52 -6.95 -20.91
N GLU A 31 2.26 -7.30 -21.19
CA GLU A 31 1.88 -8.07 -22.36
C GLU A 31 1.08 -7.17 -23.31
N GLY A 32 1.54 -7.10 -24.56
CA GLY A 32 0.90 -6.34 -25.63
C GLY A 32 1.91 -5.74 -26.59
N ASP A 33 1.56 -5.67 -27.87
CA ASP A 33 2.32 -4.91 -28.86
C ASP A 33 2.16 -3.41 -28.57
N ASP A 34 3.14 -2.85 -27.84
CA ASP A 34 3.34 -1.42 -27.59
C ASP A 34 2.10 -0.65 -27.07
N PRO A 35 1.50 -1.08 -25.94
CA PRO A 35 0.36 -0.41 -25.37
C PRO A 35 0.74 1.02 -24.92
N PRO A 36 -0.16 2.01 -25.09
CA PRO A 36 0.11 3.38 -24.67
C PRO A 36 0.43 3.40 -23.17
N ALA A 37 1.52 4.09 -22.82
CA ALA A 37 1.91 4.26 -21.43
C ALA A 37 0.81 5.03 -20.67
N GLY A 38 0.38 4.47 -19.55
CA GLY A 38 -0.50 5.13 -18.59
C GLY A 38 0.31 6.01 -17.64
N ILE A 39 -0.34 7.05 -17.12
CA ILE A 39 0.22 7.90 -16.06
C ILE A 39 -0.70 7.77 -14.84
N LEU A 40 -0.11 7.49 -13.68
CA LEU A 40 -0.83 7.40 -12.40
C LEU A 40 -0.22 8.38 -11.41
N LEU A 41 -1.06 9.15 -10.72
CA LEU A 41 -0.60 10.02 -9.63
C LEU A 41 -0.06 9.18 -8.47
N VAL A 42 1.06 9.60 -7.90
CA VAL A 42 1.65 9.00 -6.72
C VAL A 42 1.06 9.63 -5.47
N ARG A 43 0.55 8.80 -4.56
CA ARG A 43 -0.14 9.23 -3.33
C ARG A 43 0.34 8.45 -2.12
N ASN A 44 0.19 9.07 -0.96
CA ASN A 44 0.26 8.36 0.32
C ASN A 44 -0.85 7.28 0.38
N PRO A 45 -0.62 6.13 1.03
CA PRO A 45 -1.62 5.06 1.13
C PRO A 45 -2.98 5.54 1.65
N SER A 46 -3.00 6.41 2.66
CA SER A 46 -4.25 6.96 3.23
C SER A 46 -5.06 7.85 2.28
N ARG A 47 -4.49 8.23 1.13
CA ARG A 47 -5.13 9.04 0.08
C ARG A 47 -5.10 8.36 -1.28
N CYS A 48 -4.76 7.07 -1.32
CA CYS A 48 -4.71 6.28 -2.54
C CYS A 48 -6.12 5.84 -2.94
N HIS A 49 -6.59 6.27 -4.11
CA HIS A 49 -7.71 5.61 -4.75
C HIS A 49 -7.16 4.46 -5.60
N HIS A 50 -7.37 3.23 -5.11
CA HIS A 50 -6.81 2.02 -5.69
C HIS A 50 -7.37 1.82 -7.11
N GLY A 51 -6.48 1.55 -8.07
CA GLY A 51 -6.84 1.44 -9.49
C GLY A 51 -6.75 2.75 -10.29
N TYR A 52 -6.82 3.92 -9.62
CA TYR A 52 -6.74 5.24 -10.27
C TYR A 52 -5.46 6.00 -9.92
N THR A 53 -4.88 5.70 -8.76
CA THR A 53 -3.63 6.29 -8.27
C THR A 53 -2.68 5.18 -7.78
N MET A 54 -1.41 5.52 -7.61
CA MET A 54 -0.36 4.62 -7.17
C MET A 54 0.14 4.99 -5.77
N CYS A 55 0.28 4.00 -4.89
CA CYS A 55 0.94 4.12 -3.60
C CYS A 55 1.89 2.94 -3.39
N VAL A 56 2.66 2.94 -2.29
CA VAL A 56 3.59 1.84 -1.96
C VAL A 56 2.90 0.49 -1.82
N GLU A 57 1.69 0.44 -1.28
CA GLU A 57 0.95 -0.83 -1.11
C GLU A 57 0.40 -1.37 -2.44
N CYS A 58 0.06 -0.47 -3.37
CA CYS A 58 -0.45 -0.84 -4.69
C CYS A 58 0.66 -1.28 -5.64
N ALA A 59 1.86 -0.71 -5.53
CA ALA A 59 2.91 -0.84 -6.54
C ALA A 59 3.28 -2.30 -6.81
N ASP A 60 3.42 -3.12 -5.76
CA ASP A 60 3.73 -4.55 -5.89
C ASP A 60 2.65 -5.31 -6.68
N SER A 61 1.37 -4.99 -6.44
CA SER A 61 0.26 -5.60 -7.18
C SER A 61 0.24 -5.15 -8.64
N TRP A 62 0.52 -3.86 -8.91
CA TRP A 62 0.57 -3.34 -10.27
C TRP A 62 1.72 -3.96 -11.07
N GLU A 63 2.85 -4.21 -10.42
CA GLU A 63 3.99 -4.88 -11.03
C GLU A 63 3.68 -6.30 -11.51
N LEU A 64 2.56 -6.93 -11.13
CA LEU A 64 2.18 -8.24 -11.67
C LEU A 64 1.84 -8.15 -13.16
N ASP A 65 1.03 -7.16 -13.53
CA ASP A 65 0.50 -6.99 -14.89
C ASP A 65 1.19 -5.86 -15.68
N HIS A 66 1.90 -4.98 -14.98
CA HIS A 66 2.50 -3.77 -15.56
C HIS A 66 4.01 -3.68 -15.29
N HIS A 67 4.72 -3.04 -16.22
CA HIS A 67 5.99 -2.41 -15.97
C HIS A 67 5.74 -1.03 -15.37
N VAL A 68 6.25 -0.81 -14.16
CA VAL A 68 6.22 0.50 -13.50
C VAL A 68 7.57 1.17 -13.70
N ASP A 69 7.59 2.30 -14.38
CA ASP A 69 8.80 3.01 -14.78
C ASP A 69 9.22 4.05 -13.74
N TYR A 70 9.77 3.55 -12.62
CA TYR A 70 10.14 4.39 -11.47
C TYR A 70 11.16 5.49 -11.81
N GLU A 71 12.09 5.25 -12.73
CA GLU A 71 13.17 6.20 -13.00
C GLU A 71 12.77 7.40 -13.86
N LEU A 72 11.66 7.31 -14.61
CA LEU A 72 11.26 8.33 -15.59
C LEU A 72 10.79 9.64 -14.94
N THR A 73 10.40 9.60 -13.68
CA THR A 73 9.71 10.70 -13.00
C THR A 73 10.25 10.87 -11.59
N GLY A 74 10.17 12.07 -11.02
CA GLY A 74 10.48 12.28 -9.61
C GLY A 74 9.52 11.52 -8.69
N GLY A 75 8.24 11.42 -9.08
CA GLY A 75 7.23 10.67 -8.33
C GLY A 75 7.52 9.17 -8.32
N GLY A 76 7.92 8.61 -9.46
CA GLY A 76 8.39 7.23 -9.57
C GLY A 76 9.63 6.96 -8.71
N ARG A 77 10.64 7.84 -8.72
CA ARG A 77 11.85 7.62 -7.91
C ARG A 77 11.54 7.67 -6.40
N TRP A 78 10.71 8.62 -5.98
CA TRP A 78 10.23 8.65 -4.59
C TRP A 78 9.49 7.36 -4.21
N LEU A 79 8.63 6.85 -5.11
CA LEU A 79 7.90 5.61 -4.87
C LEU A 79 8.83 4.41 -4.74
N ARG A 80 9.88 4.32 -5.57
CA ARG A 80 10.93 3.29 -5.44
C ARG A 80 11.61 3.35 -4.07
N GLU A 81 12.07 4.53 -3.67
CA GLU A 81 12.74 4.71 -2.37
C GLU A 81 11.84 4.32 -1.19
N ALA A 82 10.55 4.66 -1.28
CA ALA A 82 9.57 4.31 -0.25
C ALA A 82 9.30 2.79 -0.18
N LEU A 83 9.25 2.11 -1.34
CA LEU A 83 9.16 0.64 -1.41
C LEU A 83 10.38 -0.03 -0.81
N ASP A 84 11.58 0.41 -1.17
CA ASP A 84 12.83 -0.14 -0.66
C ASP A 84 12.90 0.03 0.87
N THR A 85 12.45 1.17 1.38
CA THR A 85 12.33 1.43 2.83
C THR A 85 11.33 0.50 3.51
N GLN A 86 10.14 0.29 2.91
CA GLN A 86 9.11 -0.59 3.47
C GLN A 86 9.57 -2.05 3.50
N ARG A 87 10.27 -2.51 2.46
CA ARG A 87 10.80 -3.89 2.36
C ARG A 87 12.00 -4.13 3.28
N ALA A 88 12.78 -3.09 3.55
CA ALA A 88 13.91 -3.17 4.49
C ALA A 88 13.48 -3.07 5.97
N ALA A 89 12.25 -2.62 6.25
CA ALA A 89 11.75 -2.60 7.61
C ALA A 89 11.61 -4.04 8.13
N PRO A 90 12.11 -4.36 9.34
CA PRO A 90 11.87 -5.66 9.93
C PRO A 90 10.36 -5.87 10.04
N ALA A 91 9.89 -7.07 9.70
CA ALA A 91 8.50 -7.46 9.93
C ALA A 91 8.17 -7.08 11.37
N ARG A 92 7.18 -6.19 11.54
CA ARG A 92 6.76 -5.73 12.86
C ARG A 92 6.52 -6.99 13.69
N GLU A 93 7.37 -7.21 14.69
CA GLU A 93 7.20 -8.28 15.64
C GLU A 93 5.76 -8.17 16.15
N GLU A 94 4.96 -9.19 15.83
CA GLU A 94 3.72 -9.45 16.52
C GLU A 94 4.12 -9.57 17.99
N PHE A 95 3.85 -8.51 18.76
CA PHE A 95 4.03 -8.54 20.20
C PHE A 95 3.25 -9.75 20.70
N ALA A 96 3.99 -10.77 21.13
CA ALA A 96 3.43 -11.90 21.86
C ALA A 96 2.62 -11.32 23.02
N GLU A 97 1.30 -11.46 22.96
CA GLU A 97 0.46 -11.28 24.13
C GLU A 97 0.88 -12.36 25.12
N ASP A 98 1.56 -11.89 26.15
CA ASP A 98 1.78 -12.52 27.44
C ASP A 98 0.42 -13.00 27.98
N ASP A 99 0.09 -14.28 27.76
CA ASP A 99 -1.00 -14.94 28.49
C ASP A 99 -0.49 -15.28 29.89
N SER A 100 -0.53 -14.25 30.73
CA SER A 100 -0.36 -14.31 32.16
C SER A 100 -1.47 -15.14 32.82
N GLY A 101 -1.11 -16.35 33.25
CA GLY A 101 -1.51 -16.90 34.55
C GLY A 101 -2.83 -17.66 34.66
N GLU A 102 -2.76 -18.99 34.73
CA GLU A 102 -3.77 -19.80 35.41
C GLU A 102 -3.45 -19.94 36.91
N PRO A 103 -4.34 -19.55 37.83
CA PRO A 103 -4.30 -20.01 39.20
C PRO A 103 -5.39 -21.07 39.46
N GLY A 104 -5.00 -22.14 40.16
CA GLY A 104 -5.91 -22.88 41.03
C GLY A 104 -6.11 -24.36 40.69
N THR A 105 -5.56 -25.23 41.53
CA THR A 105 -6.24 -26.50 41.84
C THR A 105 -6.03 -26.79 43.33
N GLU A 106 -7.01 -26.40 44.15
CA GLU A 106 -7.15 -26.90 45.53
C GLU A 106 -7.69 -28.34 45.50
N PRO A 107 -7.28 -29.23 46.42
CA PRO A 107 -7.85 -30.57 46.54
C PRO A 107 -9.17 -30.51 47.32
N ALA A 108 -10.28 -30.88 46.68
CA ALA A 108 -11.53 -31.14 47.38
C ALA A 108 -11.46 -32.50 48.09
N ASP A 109 -11.16 -32.46 49.38
CA ASP A 109 -11.50 -33.51 50.35
C ASP A 109 -13.03 -33.50 50.52
N SER A 110 -13.69 -34.63 50.26
CA SER A 110 -15.11 -34.80 50.55
C SER A 110 -15.29 -36.07 51.36
N SER A 111 -15.22 -35.90 52.67
CA SER A 111 -15.76 -36.82 53.67
C SER A 111 -17.24 -36.51 53.96
N LEU A 112 -17.96 -37.58 54.34
CA LEU A 112 -19.33 -37.69 54.93
C LEU A 112 -20.46 -38.00 53.94
N ALA A 113 -21.43 -38.90 54.16
CA ALA A 113 -21.65 -40.02 55.10
C ALA A 113 -22.98 -40.74 54.66
N HIS A 114 -23.06 -42.07 54.79
CA HIS A 114 -24.19 -42.97 55.19
C HIS A 114 -25.65 -42.76 54.66
N PRO A 115 -26.48 -43.83 54.52
CA PRO A 115 -26.80 -44.87 55.51
C PRO A 115 -26.11 -46.22 55.31
#